data_AF-A0A0G0PDT3-F1
#
_entry.id   AF-A0A0G0PDT3-F1
#
_cell.length_a   1.000
_cell.length_b   1.000
_cell.length_c   1.000
_cell.angle_alpha   90.00
_cell.angle_beta   90.00
_cell.angle_gamma   90.00
#
_symmetry.space_group_name_H-M   'P 1'
#
loop_
_entity.id
_entity.type
_entity.pdbx_description
1 polymer ?
#
loop_
_entity_poly.entity_id
_entity_poly.type
_entity_poly.pdbx_seq_one_letter_code
_entity_poly.pdbx_strand_id
1 'polypeptide(L)'
;MTLLIPDSEYDIPPSPFRDKPKAKEAKTSWLTPKKAIFYISGSLFVALTLFIYTNFGSNKLKGNSSLTKTDTQKIIKEVASKIDIPDETPTIITVVDLEKIKKYQFFNKADIGDLVLIFPNNKKAILYRPRDSKIIEVGKVQDEGSVAGEKTSAVSPSPVSSVLTPSVTLQPTSAATASPSLLKQ
;
A
#
# COMPACT_ATOMS: atom_id res chain seq x y z
N MET A 1 -61.67 80.26 -49.21
CA MET A 1 -61.85 78.88 -49.73
C MET A 1 -61.85 77.99 -48.50
N THR A 2 -63.01 77.84 -47.89
CA THR A 2 -63.20 77.24 -46.56
C THR A 2 -63.72 75.83 -46.77
N LEU A 3 -62.91 74.82 -46.46
CA LEU A 3 -63.25 73.42 -46.61
C LEU A 3 -64.24 73.01 -45.52
N LEU A 4 -65.48 72.70 -45.91
CA LEU A 4 -66.40 71.88 -45.13
C LEU A 4 -65.80 70.47 -45.04
N ILE A 5 -65.47 70.04 -43.82
CA ILE A 5 -65.15 68.65 -43.51
C ILE A 5 -66.45 68.03 -42.97
N PRO A 6 -67.05 67.04 -43.65
CA PRO A 6 -68.24 66.36 -43.16
C PRO A 6 -67.93 65.45 -41.96
N ASP A 7 -68.97 65.31 -41.14
CA ASP A 7 -69.06 64.63 -39.86
C ASP A 7 -68.49 63.21 -39.86
N SER A 8 -67.85 62.89 -38.74
CA SER A 8 -67.17 61.66 -38.44
C SER A 8 -68.14 60.60 -37.93
N GLU A 9 -68.43 59.58 -38.73
CA GLU A 9 -68.96 58.30 -38.24
C GLU A 9 -67.99 57.21 -38.70
N TYR A 10 -66.90 57.04 -37.95
CA TYR A 10 -65.98 55.93 -38.17
C TYR A 10 -66.61 54.68 -37.54
N ASP A 11 -67.22 53.85 -38.37
CA ASP A 11 -67.63 52.49 -38.01
C ASP A 11 -66.43 51.76 -37.41
N ILE A 12 -66.45 51.55 -36.09
CA ILE A 12 -65.47 50.72 -35.41
C ILE A 12 -65.86 49.26 -35.74
N PRO A 13 -65.08 48.52 -36.53
CA PRO A 13 -65.39 47.11 -36.77
C PRO A 13 -65.33 46.36 -35.44
N PRO A 14 -66.23 45.40 -35.18
CA PRO A 14 -66.18 44.61 -33.97
C PRO A 14 -64.82 43.92 -33.90
N SER A 15 -64.09 44.20 -32.82
CA SER A 15 -62.79 43.60 -32.54
C SER A 15 -62.90 42.06 -32.58
N PRO A 16 -62.03 41.34 -33.31
CA PRO A 16 -62.07 39.89 -33.34
C PRO A 16 -61.79 39.37 -31.92
N PHE A 17 -62.76 38.63 -31.38
CA PHE A 17 -62.65 37.93 -30.13
C PHE A 17 -61.40 37.02 -30.22
N ARG A 18 -60.37 37.34 -29.44
CA ARG A 18 -59.16 36.52 -29.36
C ARG A 18 -59.53 35.20 -28.68
N ASP A 19 -59.85 34.19 -29.49
CA ASP A 19 -59.89 32.82 -29.03
C ASP A 19 -58.50 32.46 -28.51
N LYS A 20 -58.42 32.26 -27.18
CA LYS A 20 -57.20 31.77 -26.54
C LYS A 20 -56.78 30.49 -27.26
N PRO A 21 -55.50 30.33 -27.65
CA PRO A 21 -55.05 29.07 -28.21
C PRO A 21 -55.37 27.98 -27.20
N LYS A 22 -56.22 27.01 -27.58
CA LYS A 22 -56.45 25.80 -26.80
C LYS A 22 -55.07 25.23 -26.51
N ALA A 23 -54.67 25.30 -25.25
CA ALA A 23 -53.47 24.66 -24.76
C ALA A 23 -53.66 23.18 -25.07
N LYS A 24 -52.98 22.74 -26.13
CA LYS A 24 -52.78 21.34 -26.48
C LYS A 24 -52.27 20.67 -25.22
N GLU A 25 -53.18 19.96 -24.56
CA GLU A 25 -52.93 19.22 -23.34
C GLU A 25 -51.73 18.33 -23.62
N ALA A 26 -50.60 18.68 -23.00
CA ALA A 26 -49.45 17.80 -22.96
C ALA A 26 -49.93 16.55 -22.23
N LYS A 27 -50.15 15.47 -23.00
CA LYS A 27 -50.43 14.14 -22.49
C LYS A 27 -49.17 13.64 -21.80
N THR A 28 -48.91 14.14 -20.60
CA THR A 28 -47.90 13.62 -19.69
C THR A 28 -48.45 12.31 -19.18
N SER A 29 -48.17 11.23 -19.90
CA SER A 29 -48.52 9.86 -19.53
C SER A 29 -47.76 9.48 -18.25
N TRP A 30 -48.39 9.83 -17.12
CA TRP A 30 -48.53 9.02 -15.92
C TRP A 30 -47.62 7.79 -15.86
N LEU A 31 -46.33 8.01 -15.57
CA LEU A 31 -45.53 6.99 -14.93
C LEU A 31 -46.14 6.82 -13.54
N THR A 32 -46.93 5.75 -13.36
CA THR A 32 -47.35 5.34 -12.01
C THR A 32 -46.13 5.30 -11.10
N PRO A 33 -46.20 5.82 -9.86
CA PRO A 33 -45.04 5.96 -8.97
C PRO A 33 -44.29 4.64 -8.76
N LYS A 34 -44.98 3.50 -8.87
CA LYS A 34 -44.41 2.16 -8.79
C LYS A 34 -43.40 1.83 -9.90
N LYS A 35 -43.61 2.34 -11.12
CA LYS A 35 -42.68 2.15 -12.25
C LYS A 35 -41.54 3.16 -12.19
N ALA A 36 -41.80 4.38 -11.75
CA ALA A 36 -40.76 5.39 -11.51
C ALA A 36 -39.72 4.91 -10.49
N ILE A 37 -40.15 4.29 -9.38
CA ILE A 37 -39.23 3.70 -8.39
C ILE A 37 -38.35 2.61 -9.02
N PHE A 38 -38.91 1.78 -9.92
CA PHE A 38 -38.16 0.72 -10.62
C PHE A 38 -37.11 1.28 -11.61
N TYR A 39 -37.43 2.41 -12.27
CA TYR A 39 -36.47 3.10 -13.14
C TYR A 39 -35.39 3.84 -12.35
N ILE A 40 -35.72 4.43 -11.19
CA ILE A 40 -34.75 5.11 -10.31
C ILE A 40 -33.81 4.07 -9.69
N SER A 41 -34.33 2.91 -9.23
CA SER A 41 -33.49 1.82 -8.71
C SER A 41 -32.62 1.20 -9.80
N GLY A 42 -33.15 0.99 -11.00
CA GLY A 42 -32.39 0.49 -12.15
C GLY A 42 -31.28 1.46 -12.59
N SER A 43 -31.57 2.76 -12.61
CA SER A 43 -30.58 3.79 -12.92
C SER A 43 -29.48 3.88 -11.85
N LEU A 44 -29.83 3.76 -10.57
CA LEU A 44 -28.86 3.71 -9.48
C LEU A 44 -27.97 2.45 -9.56
N PHE A 45 -28.55 1.32 -9.96
CA PHE A 45 -27.81 0.07 -10.14
C PHE A 45 -26.84 0.15 -11.33
N VAL A 46 -27.25 0.78 -12.45
CA VAL A 46 -26.37 1.03 -13.60
C VAL A 46 -25.25 2.00 -13.26
N ALA A 47 -25.54 3.09 -12.54
CA ALA A 47 -24.53 4.04 -12.09
C ALA A 47 -23.56 3.40 -11.09
N LEU A 48 -24.05 2.56 -10.16
CA LEU A 48 -23.21 1.80 -9.23
C LEU A 48 -22.36 0.75 -9.97
N THR A 49 -22.92 0.08 -10.99
CA THR A 49 -22.19 -0.88 -11.82
C THR A 49 -21.10 -0.19 -12.63
N LEU A 50 -21.36 0.99 -13.19
CA LEU A 50 -20.35 1.81 -13.87
C LEU A 50 -19.30 2.36 -12.90
N PHE A 51 -19.71 2.78 -11.70
CA PHE A 51 -18.79 3.22 -10.65
C PHE A 51 -17.88 2.08 -10.22
N ILE A 52 -18.42 0.88 -9.96
CA ILE A 52 -17.61 -0.31 -9.68
C ILE A 52 -16.78 -0.67 -10.92
N TYR A 53 -17.28 -0.64 -12.15
CA TYR A 53 -16.46 -0.97 -13.33
C TYR A 53 -15.27 -0.01 -13.51
N THR A 54 -15.46 1.28 -13.23
CA THR A 54 -14.39 2.29 -13.29
C THR A 54 -13.44 2.23 -12.08
N ASN A 55 -13.94 1.91 -10.88
CA ASN A 55 -13.15 1.91 -9.64
C ASN A 55 -12.54 0.53 -9.30
N PHE A 56 -13.16 -0.56 -9.74
CA PHE A 56 -12.78 -1.96 -9.50
C PHE A 56 -11.83 -2.51 -10.57
N GLY A 57 -11.37 -1.67 -11.50
CA GLY A 57 -10.35 -2.00 -12.50
C GLY A 57 -8.92 -2.12 -11.96
N SER A 58 -8.69 -1.92 -10.65
CA SER A 58 -7.35 -1.96 -10.04
C SER A 58 -7.12 -3.11 -9.06
N ASN A 59 -8.09 -3.99 -8.86
CA ASN A 59 -7.86 -5.23 -8.12
C ASN A 59 -7.35 -6.29 -9.09
N LYS A 60 -6.16 -6.04 -9.68
CA LYS A 60 -5.40 -7.11 -10.31
C LYS A 60 -5.10 -8.12 -9.21
N LEU A 61 -5.90 -9.18 -9.19
CA LEU A 61 -5.57 -10.47 -8.60
C LEU A 61 -4.30 -10.95 -9.31
N LYS A 62 -3.15 -10.44 -8.87
CA LYS A 62 -1.82 -10.95 -9.19
C LYS A 62 -1.66 -12.29 -8.47
N GLY A 63 -2.44 -13.28 -8.91
CA GLY A 63 -2.15 -14.68 -8.63
C GLY A 63 -0.74 -14.95 -9.12
N ASN A 64 0.17 -15.25 -8.19
CA ASN A 64 1.56 -15.60 -8.47
C ASN A 64 2.27 -14.66 -9.46
N SER A 65 2.32 -13.35 -9.17
CA SER A 65 3.15 -12.46 -9.98
C SER A 65 4.59 -12.48 -9.51
N SER A 66 5.39 -13.27 -10.22
CA SER A 66 6.83 -13.07 -10.32
C SER A 66 7.12 -11.57 -10.47
N LEU A 67 7.84 -11.00 -9.50
CA LEU A 67 8.23 -9.60 -9.51
C LEU A 67 9.05 -9.35 -10.78
N THR A 68 8.56 -8.47 -11.65
CA THR A 68 9.35 -8.08 -12.84
C THR A 68 10.56 -7.28 -12.38
N LYS A 69 11.66 -7.31 -13.15
CA LYS A 69 12.88 -6.53 -12.83
C LYS A 69 12.57 -5.05 -12.56
N THR A 70 11.60 -4.50 -13.28
CA THR A 70 11.11 -3.12 -13.10
C THR A 70 10.39 -2.92 -11.77
N ASP A 71 9.55 -3.87 -11.36
CA ASP A 71 8.85 -3.82 -10.07
C ASP A 71 9.86 -3.93 -8.91
N THR A 72 10.84 -4.82 -9.03
CA THR A 72 11.93 -4.98 -8.07
C THR A 72 12.73 -3.69 -7.87
N GLN A 73 13.13 -3.03 -8.96
CA GLN A 73 13.87 -1.76 -8.89
C GLN A 73 13.05 -0.66 -8.20
N LYS A 74 11.74 -0.60 -8.44
CA LYS A 74 10.85 0.36 -7.77
C LYS A 74 10.78 0.10 -6.28
N ILE A 75 10.59 -1.16 -5.88
CA ILE A 75 10.54 -1.58 -4.48
C ILE A 75 11.87 -1.25 -3.77
N ILE A 76 13.01 -1.58 -4.38
CA ILE A 76 14.32 -1.27 -3.83
C ILE A 76 14.49 0.24 -3.65
N LYS A 77 14.13 1.04 -4.66
CA LYS A 77 14.21 2.52 -4.58
C LYS A 77 13.30 3.09 -3.49
N GLU A 78 12.12 2.52 -3.32
CA GLU A 78 11.17 2.94 -2.29
C GLU A 78 11.70 2.62 -0.89
N VAL A 79 12.26 1.41 -0.69
CA VAL A 79 12.91 1.03 0.56
C VAL A 79 14.16 1.89 0.83
N ALA A 80 14.99 2.14 -0.19
CA ALA A 80 16.18 3.01 -0.12
C ALA A 80 15.83 4.45 0.26
N SER A 81 14.65 4.93 -0.13
CA SER A 81 14.18 6.26 0.25
C SER A 81 13.75 6.35 1.72
N LYS A 82 13.53 5.21 2.40
CA LYS A 82 13.04 5.16 3.78
C LYS A 82 14.15 4.81 4.78
N ILE A 83 15.10 3.97 4.38
CA ILE A 83 16.22 3.54 5.21
C ILE A 83 17.49 3.42 4.37
N ASP A 84 18.63 3.52 5.05
CA ASP A 84 19.92 3.24 4.45
C ASP A 84 20.06 1.74 4.15
N ILE A 85 20.11 1.42 2.86
CA ILE A 85 20.32 0.07 2.34
C ILE A 85 21.70 -0.01 1.68
N PRO A 86 22.37 -1.17 1.76
CA PRO A 86 23.62 -1.36 1.07
C PRO A 86 23.42 -1.38 -0.46
N ASP A 87 24.44 -0.95 -1.21
CA ASP A 87 24.52 -0.99 -2.68
C ASP A 87 24.72 -2.43 -3.21
N GLU A 88 23.81 -3.33 -2.85
CA GLU A 88 23.82 -4.73 -3.27
C GLU A 88 22.44 -5.12 -3.81
N THR A 89 22.40 -6.08 -4.74
CA THR A 89 21.16 -6.72 -5.17
C THR A 89 20.60 -7.64 -4.08
N PRO A 90 19.47 -7.30 -3.43
CA PRO A 90 18.86 -8.18 -2.45
C PRO A 90 18.18 -9.38 -3.11
N THR A 91 18.15 -10.49 -2.37
CA THR A 91 17.23 -11.59 -2.69
C THR A 91 15.86 -11.25 -2.13
N ILE A 92 14.86 -11.13 -3.01
CA ILE A 92 13.49 -10.80 -2.63
C ILE A 92 12.66 -12.08 -2.57
N ILE A 93 12.04 -12.33 -1.41
CA ILE A 93 11.20 -13.50 -1.16
C ILE A 93 9.82 -13.01 -0.72
N THR A 94 8.75 -13.62 -1.23
CA THR A 94 7.38 -13.32 -0.79
C THR A 94 6.97 -14.27 0.34
N VAL A 95 6.34 -13.73 1.38
CA VAL A 95 5.77 -14.51 2.48
C VAL A 95 4.48 -15.20 2.00
N VAL A 96 4.55 -16.51 1.79
CA VAL A 96 3.39 -17.32 1.35
C VAL A 96 2.72 -18.04 2.52
N ASP A 97 3.50 -18.39 3.56
CA ASP A 97 3.05 -19.20 4.69
C ASP A 97 3.61 -18.64 6.00
N LEU A 98 2.73 -18.07 6.82
CA LEU A 98 3.10 -17.49 8.11
C LEU A 98 3.41 -18.55 9.17
N GLU A 99 2.77 -19.72 9.13
CA GLU A 99 2.90 -20.72 10.19
C GLU A 99 4.31 -21.28 10.28
N LYS A 100 4.98 -21.42 9.12
CA LYS A 100 6.36 -21.91 9.02
C LYS A 100 7.41 -20.91 9.52
N ILE A 101 7.08 -19.62 9.57
CA ILE A 101 8.05 -18.54 9.83
C ILE A 101 7.76 -17.75 11.11
N LYS A 102 6.55 -17.88 11.69
CA LYS A 102 6.16 -17.29 12.98
C LYS A 102 7.09 -17.65 14.14
N LYS A 103 7.84 -18.75 14.03
CA LYS A 103 8.87 -19.13 15.00
C LYS A 103 10.02 -18.12 15.10
N TYR A 104 10.20 -17.25 14.10
CA TYR A 104 11.22 -16.22 14.11
C TYR A 104 10.63 -14.87 14.51
N GLN A 105 11.24 -14.22 15.49
CA GLN A 105 10.82 -12.92 16.02
C GLN A 105 10.70 -11.83 14.93
N PHE A 106 11.52 -11.93 13.89
CA PHE A 106 11.50 -11.03 12.74
C PHE A 106 10.18 -11.05 11.96
N PHE A 107 9.45 -12.17 11.97
CA PHE A 107 8.18 -12.31 11.26
C PHE A 107 6.95 -12.14 12.18
N ASN A 108 7.11 -11.69 13.43
CA ASN A 108 5.99 -11.50 14.36
C ASN A 108 4.90 -10.56 13.84
N LYS A 109 5.29 -9.56 13.03
CA LYS A 109 4.39 -8.57 12.44
C LYS A 109 4.19 -8.80 10.93
N ALA A 110 4.69 -9.90 10.39
CA ALA A 110 4.56 -10.22 8.97
C ALA A 110 3.15 -10.69 8.63
N ASP A 111 2.69 -10.33 7.44
CA ASP A 111 1.44 -10.79 6.84
C ASP A 111 1.69 -11.55 5.53
N ILE A 112 0.71 -12.34 5.09
CA ILE A 112 0.77 -13.07 3.82
C ILE A 112 0.85 -12.06 2.67
N GLY A 113 1.88 -12.21 1.82
CA GLY A 113 2.19 -11.31 0.71
C GLY A 113 3.17 -10.19 1.06
N ASP A 114 3.70 -10.14 2.29
CA ASP A 114 4.84 -9.27 2.60
C ASP A 114 6.11 -9.74 1.87
N LEU A 115 7.01 -8.80 1.60
CA LEU A 115 8.26 -9.02 0.89
C LEU A 115 9.44 -8.98 1.86
N VAL A 116 10.30 -9.99 1.78
CA VAL A 116 11.53 -10.08 2.56
C VAL A 116 12.69 -9.79 1.63
N LEU A 117 13.41 -8.70 1.89
CA LEU A 117 14.62 -8.33 1.17
C LEU A 117 15.82 -8.81 2.01
N ILE A 118 16.56 -9.78 1.49
CA ILE A 118 17.73 -10.35 2.15
C ILE A 118 18.99 -9.86 1.43
N PHE A 119 19.87 -9.21 2.18
CA PHE A 119 21.17 -8.73 1.72
C PHE A 119 22.27 -9.65 2.27
N PRO A 120 22.75 -10.62 1.48
CA PRO A 120 23.66 -11.64 1.97
C PRO A 120 25.03 -11.09 2.37
N ASN A 121 25.62 -10.12 1.63
CA ASN A 121 26.95 -9.61 1.99
C ASN A 121 26.92 -8.79 3.28
N ASN A 122 25.86 -8.01 3.50
CA ASN A 122 25.70 -7.17 4.69
C ASN A 122 24.97 -7.87 5.85
N LYS A 123 24.57 -9.13 5.67
CA LYS A 123 23.76 -9.91 6.61
C LYS A 123 22.55 -9.12 7.13
N LYS A 124 21.89 -8.36 6.26
CA LYS A 124 20.71 -7.54 6.62
C LYS A 124 19.45 -8.15 6.00
N ALA A 125 18.38 -8.22 6.77
CA ALA A 125 17.05 -8.60 6.31
C ALA A 125 16.07 -7.47 6.57
N ILE A 126 15.25 -7.14 5.59
CA ILE A 126 14.24 -6.09 5.68
C ILE A 126 12.90 -6.67 5.28
N LEU A 127 11.91 -6.54 6.17
CA LEU A 127 10.53 -6.94 5.92
C LEU A 127 9.76 -5.71 5.43
N TYR A 128 9.29 -5.78 4.19
CA TYR A 128 8.62 -4.69 3.48
C TYR A 128 7.20 -5.10 3.09
N ARG A 129 6.23 -4.24 3.40
CA ARG A 129 4.84 -4.40 3.00
C ARG A 129 4.55 -3.53 1.78
N PRO A 130 4.40 -4.11 0.58
CA PRO A 130 4.14 -3.33 -0.64
C PRO A 130 2.75 -2.70 -0.69
N ARG A 131 1.79 -3.18 0.12
CA ARG A 131 0.42 -2.63 0.17
C ARG A 131 0.37 -1.25 0.81
N ASP A 132 1.16 -1.06 1.87
CA ASP A 132 1.18 0.17 2.69
C ASP A 132 2.48 0.97 2.48
N SER A 133 3.33 0.55 1.55
CA SER A 133 4.64 1.14 1.29
C SER A 133 5.49 1.31 2.56
N LYS A 134 5.46 0.30 3.43
CA LYS A 134 5.97 0.39 4.80
C LYS A 134 7.00 -0.68 5.11
N ILE A 135 8.06 -0.27 5.80
CA ILE A 135 9.02 -1.20 6.41
C ILE A 135 8.45 -1.65 7.75
N ILE A 136 8.26 -2.95 7.89
CA ILE A 136 7.66 -3.57 9.06
C ILE A 136 8.74 -3.83 10.12
N GLU A 137 9.87 -4.41 9.69
CA GLU A 137 10.95 -4.83 10.58
C GLU A 137 12.29 -4.87 9.82
N VAL A 138 13.39 -4.59 10.53
CA VAL A 138 14.76 -4.71 10.02
C VAL A 138 15.55 -5.57 10.99
N GLY A 139 16.26 -6.57 10.46
CA GLY A 139 16.96 -7.57 11.27
C GLY A 139 18.27 -8.01 10.63
N LYS A 140 19.02 -8.84 11.35
CA LYS A 140 20.28 -9.43 10.88
C LYS A 140 20.07 -10.88 10.46
N VAL A 141 20.66 -11.27 9.35
CA VAL A 141 20.66 -12.64 8.84
C VAL A 141 21.77 -13.39 9.57
N GLN A 142 21.42 -14.37 10.39
CA GLN A 142 22.38 -15.27 11.01
C GLN A 142 22.54 -16.50 10.11
N ASP A 143 23.78 -16.97 9.91
CA ASP A 143 24.14 -18.01 8.91
C ASP A 143 23.51 -19.39 9.17
N GLU A 144 22.72 -19.52 10.24
CA GLU A 144 21.90 -20.69 10.58
C GLU A 144 20.46 -20.22 10.86
N GLY A 145 19.75 -19.80 9.82
CA GLY A 145 18.28 -19.80 9.75
C GLY A 145 17.53 -19.25 10.98
N SER A 146 17.97 -18.14 11.57
CA SER A 146 17.23 -17.43 12.62
C SER A 146 17.58 -15.95 12.63
N VAL A 147 16.59 -15.11 12.29
CA VAL A 147 16.74 -13.65 12.30
C VAL A 147 16.47 -13.16 13.72
N ALA A 148 17.54 -12.97 14.49
CA ALA A 148 17.49 -12.36 15.81
C ALA A 148 17.29 -10.85 15.65
N GLY A 149 16.12 -10.36 16.08
CA GLY A 149 15.81 -8.94 16.14
C GLY A 149 16.70 -8.24 17.17
N GLU A 150 17.39 -7.19 16.74
CA GLU A 150 18.23 -6.35 17.58
C GLU A 150 17.35 -5.35 18.34
N LYS A 151 16.99 -5.71 19.58
CA LYS A 151 16.48 -4.74 20.56
C LYS A 151 17.63 -3.81 20.96
N THR A 152 17.77 -2.70 20.24
CA THR A 152 18.59 -1.57 20.70
C THR A 152 17.70 -0.66 21.54
N SER A 153 17.82 -0.75 22.86
CA SER A 153 17.49 0.35 23.78
C SER A 153 18.79 0.94 24.27
N ALA A 154 19.07 2.17 23.83
CA ALA A 154 20.23 2.96 24.20
C ALA A 154 19.87 3.90 25.35
N VAL A 155 20.61 3.83 26.47
CA VAL A 155 20.86 4.90 27.48
C VAL A 155 22.11 4.41 28.26
N SER A 156 23.22 5.10 28.54
CA SER A 156 23.77 6.44 28.29
C SER A 156 25.28 6.34 28.60
N PRO A 157 26.18 6.98 27.82
CA PRO A 157 27.60 7.01 28.12
C PRO A 157 27.92 8.14 29.11
N SER A 158 28.49 7.82 30.26
CA SER A 158 29.38 8.74 30.98
C SER A 158 30.39 8.01 31.86
N PRO A 159 31.59 8.58 32.01
CA PRO A 159 32.84 7.83 32.16
C PRO A 159 33.43 7.95 33.57
N VAL A 160 34.48 7.16 33.80
CA VAL A 160 35.55 7.30 34.81
C VAL A 160 35.16 7.33 36.30
N SER A 161 35.52 6.26 37.04
CA SER A 161 36.57 6.32 38.08
C SER A 161 36.49 5.12 39.02
N SER A 162 37.42 4.17 38.87
CA SER A 162 38.20 3.61 39.98
C SER A 162 39.22 2.62 39.42
N VAL A 163 40.42 3.16 39.21
CA VAL A 163 41.74 2.52 39.21
C VAL A 163 41.84 1.46 40.34
N LEU A 164 42.45 0.28 40.16
CA LEU A 164 43.87 -0.01 40.47
C LEU A 164 44.35 -1.34 39.82
N THR A 165 45.20 -1.22 38.77
CA THR A 165 46.58 -1.76 38.60
C THR A 165 46.95 -3.26 38.88
N PRO A 166 48.09 -3.76 38.32
CA PRO A 166 48.15 -4.96 37.48
C PRO A 166 48.86 -6.16 38.14
N SER A 167 48.69 -7.35 37.58
CA SER A 167 49.68 -8.42 37.75
C SER A 167 49.98 -9.07 36.41
N VAL A 168 51.06 -8.60 35.78
CA VAL A 168 51.81 -9.33 34.78
C VAL A 168 52.77 -10.25 35.55
N THR A 169 52.71 -11.56 35.31
CA THR A 169 53.84 -12.46 35.58
C THR A 169 53.94 -13.46 34.46
N LEU A 170 54.98 -13.24 33.65
CA LEU A 170 55.50 -14.10 32.59
C LEU A 170 56.14 -15.34 33.21
N GLN A 171 56.02 -16.51 32.60
CA GLN A 171 57.05 -17.56 32.60
C GLN A 171 56.73 -18.67 31.56
N PRO A 172 57.72 -19.45 31.11
CA PRO A 172 58.06 -19.57 29.69
C PRO A 172 57.86 -20.98 29.11
N THR A 173 57.89 -21.03 27.80
CA THR A 173 58.13 -22.20 26.96
C THR A 173 59.42 -22.92 27.35
N SER A 174 59.37 -24.22 27.70
CA SER A 174 60.47 -25.16 27.40
C SER A 174 60.07 -26.63 27.59
N ALA A 175 60.19 -27.36 26.48
CA ALA A 175 60.47 -28.78 26.26
C ALA A 175 60.42 -29.82 27.40
N ALA A 176 59.77 -30.96 27.14
CA ALA A 176 60.34 -32.29 27.40
C ALA A 176 59.57 -33.42 26.69
N THR A 177 60.27 -34.03 25.73
CA THR A 177 60.11 -35.39 25.22
C THR A 177 60.03 -36.44 26.34
N ALA A 178 59.04 -37.32 26.32
CA ALA A 178 59.17 -38.71 26.77
C ALA A 178 57.96 -39.56 26.32
N SER A 179 58.17 -40.35 25.26
CA SER A 179 57.52 -41.66 25.09
C SER A 179 58.03 -42.57 26.22
N PRO A 180 57.17 -43.38 26.90
CA PRO A 180 57.15 -44.80 26.55
C PRO A 180 55.79 -45.51 26.78
N SER A 181 55.46 -46.40 25.83
CA SER A 181 55.16 -47.83 26.04
C SER A 181 53.96 -48.34 26.87
N LEU A 182 53.50 -49.51 26.42
CA LEU A 182 52.60 -50.53 27.01
C LEU A 182 51.08 -50.30 26.89
N LEU A 183 50.34 -51.04 26.06
CA LEU A 183 50.03 -52.50 26.06
C LEU A 183 48.90 -52.89 27.03
N LYS A 184 47.77 -53.31 26.44
CA LYS A 184 46.72 -54.25 26.92
C LYS A 184 45.44 -53.95 26.13
N GLN A 185 44.64 -54.88 25.65
CA GLN A 185 44.68 -56.34 25.47
C GLN A 185 43.56 -56.64 24.47
#